data_AF-A0AA36I8C9-F1
#
_entry.id   AF-A0AA36I8C9-F1
#
_cell.length_a   1.000
_cell.length_b   1.000
_cell.length_c   1.000
_cell.angle_alpha   90.00
_cell.angle_beta   90.00
_cell.angle_gamma   90.00
#
_symmetry.space_group_name_H-M   'P 1'
#
loop_
_entity.id
_entity.type
_entity.pdbx_description
1 polymer ?
#
loop_
_entity_poly.entity_id
_entity_poly.type
_entity_poly.pdbx_seq_one_letter_code
_entity_poly.pdbx_strand_id
1 'polypeptide(L)'
;DLYVISESAYGLRGDVKPLHFTRQRQRFKDFLPQVEHILLDNCSKYSREIEKLRQEKSTKRKKGGTMFSAEGIQRLCVLKTLIQRRPTVPDDALVIFSDLDEVPSAKAIQMLRVCQPRAAAKEGPWIQMHYPMPYNLRVGCKRKTKSQMHFQGVFATMGFLRRKKSLALRYNIRKNLIVPNAGIHLTYVGSRADVDYKLLHHGAARSWRPKPRPPANA
;
A
#
# COMPACT_ATOMS: atom_id res chain seq x y z
N ASP A 1 -9.06 10.35 14.17
CA ASP A 1 -8.09 10.10 13.09
C ASP A 1 -8.59 10.66 11.77
N LEU A 2 -7.71 10.82 10.79
CA LEU A 2 -8.04 11.30 9.45
C LEU A 2 -7.62 10.25 8.43
N TYR A 3 -8.54 9.85 7.56
CA TYR A 3 -8.31 8.89 6.49
C TYR A 3 -8.20 9.63 5.16
N VAL A 4 -7.11 9.43 4.43
CA VAL A 4 -6.92 10.05 3.12
C VAL A 4 -7.16 9.01 2.04
N ILE A 5 -8.23 9.18 1.28
CA ILE A 5 -8.54 8.31 0.14
C ILE A 5 -8.21 9.09 -1.12
N SER A 6 -7.29 8.57 -1.93
CA SER A 6 -6.98 9.16 -3.23
C SER A 6 -7.55 8.30 -4.35
N GLU A 7 -8.24 8.93 -5.29
CA GLU A 7 -8.78 8.27 -6.48
C GLU A 7 -8.37 8.99 -7.76
N SER A 8 -8.39 8.25 -8.87
CA SER A 8 -8.18 8.74 -10.22
C SER A 8 -9.19 8.05 -11.14
N ALA A 9 -9.70 8.78 -12.13
CA ALA A 9 -10.53 8.23 -13.20
C ALA A 9 -9.71 7.35 -14.18
N TYR A 10 -8.40 7.24 -13.97
CA TYR A 10 -7.50 6.48 -14.84
C TYR A 10 -6.66 5.48 -14.05
N GLY A 11 -6.41 4.31 -14.66
CA GLY A 11 -5.45 3.34 -14.16
C GLY A 11 -4.00 3.74 -14.50
N LEU A 12 -3.04 2.96 -13.99
CA LEU A 12 -1.61 3.15 -14.28
C LEU A 12 -1.23 2.92 -15.76
N ARG A 13 -2.17 2.40 -16.56
CA ARG A 13 -2.04 2.22 -18.02
C ARG A 13 -2.70 3.34 -18.83
N GLY A 14 -3.30 4.32 -18.15
CA GLY A 14 -4.10 5.38 -18.77
C GLY A 14 -5.53 4.97 -19.15
N ASP A 15 -5.91 3.71 -18.93
CA ASP A 15 -7.27 3.23 -19.19
C ASP A 15 -8.26 3.86 -18.20
N VAL A 16 -9.46 4.20 -18.68
CA VAL A 16 -10.52 4.78 -17.85
C VAL A 16 -11.02 3.73 -16.85
N LYS A 17 -11.20 4.14 -15.59
CA LYS A 17 -11.77 3.31 -14.52
C LYS A 17 -12.78 4.10 -13.70
N PRO A 18 -13.79 3.44 -13.10
CA PRO A 18 -14.71 4.12 -12.21
C PRO A 18 -14.00 4.62 -10.93
N LEU A 19 -14.50 5.72 -10.38
CA LEU A 19 -14.16 6.21 -9.05
C LEU A 19 -14.93 5.37 -8.01
N HIS A 20 -14.27 4.36 -7.44
CA HIS A 20 -14.91 3.34 -6.60
C HIS A 20 -15.42 3.91 -5.29
N PHE A 21 -14.61 4.69 -4.57
CA PHE A 21 -15.03 5.35 -3.34
C PHE A 21 -16.14 6.37 -3.62
N THR A 22 -16.04 7.14 -4.70
CA THR A 22 -17.12 8.06 -5.11
C THR A 22 -18.45 7.34 -5.31
N ARG A 23 -18.47 6.22 -6.06
CA ARG A 23 -19.67 5.41 -6.29
C ARG A 23 -20.23 4.78 -5.01
N GLN A 24 -19.38 4.51 -4.05
CA GLN A 24 -19.72 3.78 -2.82
C GLN A 24 -19.76 4.68 -1.59
N ARG A 25 -19.69 6.00 -1.77
CA ARG A 25 -19.51 6.98 -0.69
C ARG A 25 -20.56 6.84 0.42
N GLN A 26 -21.79 6.52 0.04
CA GLN A 26 -22.90 6.33 0.98
C GLN A 26 -22.65 5.20 2.00
N ARG A 27 -21.89 4.15 1.62
CA ARG A 27 -21.53 3.04 2.52
C ARG A 27 -20.65 3.51 3.69
N PHE A 28 -20.01 4.66 3.56
CA PHE A 28 -19.08 5.22 4.54
C PHE A 28 -19.65 6.47 5.23
N LYS A 29 -20.96 6.71 5.14
CA LYS A 29 -21.63 7.95 5.63
C LYS A 29 -21.18 8.37 7.04
N ASP A 30 -21.07 7.40 7.95
CA ASP A 30 -20.75 7.64 9.36
C ASP A 30 -19.26 8.02 9.57
N PHE A 31 -18.40 7.67 8.61
CA PHE A 31 -16.97 7.96 8.63
C PHE A 31 -16.59 9.16 7.75
N LEU A 32 -17.50 9.69 6.92
CA LEU A 32 -17.21 10.80 6.00
C LEU A 32 -16.58 12.03 6.66
N PRO A 33 -16.95 12.43 7.90
CA PRO A 33 -16.28 13.56 8.57
C PRO A 33 -14.77 13.35 8.78
N GLN A 34 -14.32 12.09 8.84
CA GLN A 34 -12.93 11.69 9.02
C GLN A 34 -12.22 11.38 7.70
N VAL A 35 -12.89 11.50 6.54
CA VAL A 35 -12.32 11.17 5.24
C VAL A 35 -11.95 12.42 4.45
N GLU A 36 -10.68 12.56 4.12
CA GLU A 36 -10.20 13.47 3.09
C GLU A 36 -10.16 12.73 1.75
N HIS A 37 -11.06 13.07 0.84
CA HIS A 37 -11.13 12.48 -0.49
C HIS A 37 -10.40 13.37 -1.52
N ILE A 38 -9.34 12.84 -2.11
CA ILE A 38 -8.47 13.55 -3.06
C ILE A 38 -8.62 12.94 -4.45
N LEU A 39 -9.21 13.71 -5.37
CA LEU A 39 -9.24 13.37 -6.78
C LEU A 39 -7.95 13.82 -7.46
N LEU A 40 -7.17 12.85 -7.95
CA LEU A 40 -5.88 13.08 -8.60
C LEU A 40 -6.02 13.76 -9.95
N ASP A 41 -7.19 13.65 -10.59
CA ASP A 41 -7.48 14.27 -11.88
C ASP A 41 -7.42 15.81 -11.83
N ASN A 42 -7.55 16.39 -10.64
CA ASN A 42 -7.37 17.83 -10.39
C ASN A 42 -5.91 18.26 -10.33
N CYS A 43 -4.97 17.30 -10.42
CA CYS A 43 -3.55 17.54 -10.31
C CYS A 43 -2.91 17.69 -11.69
N SER A 44 -2.69 18.93 -12.13
CA SER A 44 -2.22 19.24 -13.50
C SER A 44 -0.97 18.48 -13.97
N LYS A 45 -0.05 18.15 -13.05
CA LYS A 45 1.12 17.32 -13.37
C LYS A 45 0.77 15.86 -13.59
N TYR A 46 -0.13 15.31 -12.76
CA TYR A 46 -0.60 13.93 -12.89
C TYR A 46 -1.43 13.77 -14.16
N SER A 47 -2.41 14.65 -14.39
CA SER A 47 -3.32 14.57 -15.54
C SER A 47 -2.54 14.65 -16.87
N ARG A 48 -1.49 15.49 -16.93
CA ARG A 48 -0.59 15.56 -18.09
C ARG A 48 0.20 14.28 -18.32
N GLU A 49 0.65 13.62 -17.27
CA GLU A 49 1.41 12.37 -17.39
C GLU A 49 0.50 11.21 -17.82
N ILE A 50 -0.72 11.16 -17.29
CA ILE A 50 -1.75 10.22 -17.74
C ILE A 50 -2.13 10.46 -19.20
N GLU A 51 -2.26 11.72 -19.63
CA GLU A 51 -2.58 12.03 -21.03
C GLU A 51 -1.46 11.57 -21.97
N LYS A 52 -0.18 11.74 -21.60
CA LYS A 52 0.94 11.16 -22.35
C LYS A 52 0.86 9.64 -22.43
N LEU A 53 0.56 8.97 -21.31
CA LEU A 53 0.40 7.51 -21.27
C LEU A 53 -0.72 7.01 -22.20
N ARG A 54 -1.78 7.80 -22.38
CA ARG A 54 -2.89 7.49 -23.29
C ARG A 54 -2.51 7.68 -24.76
N GLN A 55 -1.69 8.68 -25.05
CA GLN A 55 -1.22 8.97 -26.42
C GLN A 55 -0.11 8.01 -26.88
N GLU A 56 0.58 7.34 -25.96
CA GLU A 56 1.55 6.29 -26.29
C GLU A 56 0.85 5.09 -26.97
N LYS A 57 0.96 5.00 -28.30
CA LYS A 57 0.51 3.84 -29.09
C LYS A 57 1.07 2.54 -28.50
N SER A 58 0.25 1.48 -28.47
CA SER A 58 0.62 0.20 -27.81
C SER A 58 1.96 -0.38 -28.31
N THR A 59 2.29 -0.15 -29.58
CA THR A 59 3.54 -0.61 -30.22
C THR A 59 4.79 0.14 -29.76
N LYS A 60 4.66 1.29 -29.11
CA LYS A 60 5.78 2.11 -28.59
C LYS A 60 5.80 2.23 -27.07
N ARG A 61 4.92 1.52 -26.36
CA ARG A 61 4.93 1.51 -24.89
C ARG A 61 6.26 0.94 -24.39
N LYS A 62 7.17 1.83 -23.97
CA LYS A 62 8.42 1.44 -23.32
C LYS A 62 8.06 0.62 -22.08
N LYS A 63 8.59 -0.60 -21.94
CA LYS A 63 8.37 -1.43 -20.74
C LYS A 63 8.72 -0.62 -19.48
N GLY A 64 7.71 -0.25 -18.70
CA GLY A 64 7.83 0.29 -17.34
C GLY A 64 8.21 1.76 -17.17
N GLY A 65 8.71 2.46 -18.20
CA GLY A 65 9.31 3.80 -18.03
C GLY A 65 8.34 4.90 -17.57
N THR A 66 7.16 4.98 -18.19
CA THR A 66 6.16 6.05 -17.94
C THR A 66 5.18 5.71 -16.81
N MET A 67 5.15 4.46 -16.35
CA MET A 67 4.26 4.03 -15.27
C MET A 67 4.76 4.51 -13.89
N PHE A 68 6.06 4.34 -13.63
CA PHE A 68 6.64 4.74 -12.34
C PHE A 68 6.71 6.26 -12.17
N SER A 69 6.78 7.03 -13.26
CA SER A 69 6.67 8.49 -13.19
C SER A 69 5.28 8.93 -12.72
N ALA A 70 4.22 8.32 -13.27
CA ALA A 70 2.84 8.61 -12.88
C ALA A 70 2.59 8.27 -11.40
N GLU A 71 3.06 7.11 -10.93
CA GLU A 71 2.96 6.69 -9.52
C GLU A 71 3.68 7.68 -8.58
N GLY A 72 4.92 8.07 -8.93
CA GLY A 72 5.67 9.07 -8.16
C GLY A 72 4.96 10.43 -8.10
N ILE A 73 4.40 10.88 -9.22
CA ILE A 73 3.64 12.14 -9.30
C ILE A 73 2.34 12.05 -8.48
N GLN A 74 1.64 10.91 -8.53
CA GLN A 74 0.47 10.65 -7.71
C GLN A 74 0.79 10.81 -6.22
N ARG A 75 1.83 10.11 -5.72
CA ARG A 75 2.25 10.22 -4.31
C ARG A 75 2.53 11.66 -3.90
N LEU A 76 3.29 12.38 -4.73
CA LEU A 76 3.57 13.80 -4.50
C LEU A 76 2.29 14.63 -4.44
N CYS A 77 1.34 14.37 -5.33
CA CYS A 77 0.11 15.14 -5.39
C CYS A 77 -0.78 14.92 -4.16
N VAL A 78 -0.93 13.67 -3.71
CA VAL A 78 -1.67 13.33 -2.48
C VAL A 78 -1.08 14.07 -1.28
N LEU A 79 0.24 13.98 -1.09
CA LEU A 79 0.91 14.59 0.06
C LEU A 79 0.82 16.13 0.03
N LYS A 80 1.03 16.76 -1.14
CA LYS A 80 0.86 18.22 -1.26
C LYS A 80 -0.57 18.66 -0.94
N THR A 81 -1.54 17.95 -1.51
CA THR A 81 -2.96 18.27 -1.31
C THR A 81 -3.36 18.10 0.14
N LEU A 82 -2.89 17.04 0.81
CA LEU A 82 -3.11 16.83 2.24
C LEU A 82 -2.56 18.00 3.08
N ILE A 83 -1.30 18.39 2.85
CA ILE A 83 -0.66 19.50 3.59
C ILE A 83 -1.44 20.81 3.39
N GLN A 84 -1.86 21.08 2.15
CA GLN A 84 -2.58 22.31 1.80
C GLN A 84 -4.00 22.35 2.38
N ARG A 85 -4.75 21.24 2.31
CA ARG A 85 -6.16 21.20 2.75
C ARG A 85 -6.33 21.00 4.25
N ARG A 86 -5.30 20.51 4.94
CA ARG A 86 -5.34 20.20 6.38
C ARG A 86 -4.22 20.91 7.14
N PRO A 87 -4.17 22.26 7.11
CA PRO A 87 -3.15 23.02 7.83
C PRO A 87 -3.28 22.88 9.36
N THR A 88 -4.47 22.55 9.86
CA THR A 88 -4.75 22.39 11.29
C THR A 88 -4.28 21.07 11.90
N VAL A 89 -3.83 20.11 11.07
CA VAL A 89 -3.24 18.86 11.59
C VAL A 89 -1.95 19.19 12.35
N PRO A 90 -1.77 18.73 13.60
CA PRO A 90 -0.56 19.01 14.38
C PRO A 90 0.72 18.48 13.73
N ASP A 91 1.85 19.12 13.99
CA ASP A 91 3.15 18.74 13.42
C ASP A 91 3.65 17.36 13.90
N ASP A 92 3.28 16.96 15.12
CA ASP A 92 3.60 15.66 15.72
C ASP A 92 2.64 14.54 15.26
N ALA A 93 1.59 14.86 14.49
CA ALA A 93 0.66 13.87 13.97
C ALA A 93 1.40 12.83 13.11
N LEU A 94 1.18 11.54 13.44
CA LEU A 94 1.71 10.42 12.68
C LEU A 94 0.95 10.27 11.35
N VAL A 95 1.69 10.38 10.26
CA VAL A 95 1.22 10.10 8.90
C VAL A 95 1.66 8.70 8.51
N ILE A 96 0.69 7.87 8.16
CA ILE A 96 0.89 6.53 7.61
C ILE A 96 0.56 6.62 6.11
N PHE A 97 1.55 6.39 5.25
CA PHE A 97 1.37 6.41 3.81
C PHE A 97 1.79 5.05 3.24
N SER A 98 0.82 4.24 2.83
CA SER A 98 1.04 2.88 2.32
C SER A 98 0.00 2.56 1.25
N ASP A 99 0.28 1.53 0.47
CA ASP A 99 -0.69 1.01 -0.49
C ASP A 99 -1.82 0.25 0.24
N LEU A 100 -2.93 -0.02 -0.44
CA LEU A 100 -4.14 -0.59 0.20
C LEU A 100 -3.94 -2.04 0.68
N ASP A 101 -3.05 -2.78 0.02
CA ASP A 101 -2.65 -4.13 0.38
C ASP A 101 -1.57 -4.17 1.47
N GLU A 102 -1.11 -3.02 1.96
CA GLU A 102 -0.14 -2.87 3.03
C GLU A 102 -0.84 -2.48 4.33
N VAL A 103 -1.30 -3.49 5.08
CA VAL A 103 -2.04 -3.26 6.33
C VAL A 103 -1.04 -3.04 7.48
N PRO A 104 -1.02 -1.86 8.12
CA PRO A 104 -0.08 -1.56 9.18
C PRO A 104 -0.44 -2.30 10.48
N SER A 105 0.59 -2.62 11.26
CA SER A 105 0.49 -3.25 12.57
C SER A 105 0.05 -2.24 13.62
N ALA A 106 -1.06 -2.53 14.32
CA ALA A 106 -1.53 -1.70 15.43
C ALA A 106 -0.44 -1.51 16.50
N LYS A 107 0.34 -2.57 16.79
CA LYS A 107 1.46 -2.49 17.73
C LYS A 107 2.53 -1.51 17.27
N ALA A 108 2.90 -1.53 15.99
CA ALA A 108 3.89 -0.60 15.44
C ALA A 108 3.39 0.86 15.51
N ILE A 109 2.12 1.08 15.15
CA ILE A 109 1.48 2.41 15.25
C ILE A 109 1.51 2.91 16.69
N GLN A 110 1.08 2.09 17.66
CA GLN A 110 1.07 2.49 19.07
C GLN A 110 2.47 2.82 19.59
N MET A 111 3.47 2.00 19.25
CA MET A 111 4.86 2.30 19.62
C MET A 111 5.35 3.62 19.04
N LEU A 112 5.02 3.95 17.79
CA LEU A 112 5.40 5.22 17.18
C LEU A 112 4.65 6.43 17.74
N ARG A 113 3.48 6.22 18.36
CA ARG A 113 2.74 7.30 19.04
C ARG A 113 3.32 7.64 20.40
N VAL A 114 3.79 6.64 21.15
CA VAL A 114 4.24 6.82 22.54
C VAL A 114 5.75 6.92 22.69
N CYS A 115 6.52 6.39 21.74
CA CYS A 115 7.98 6.38 21.80
C CYS A 115 8.58 7.39 20.82
N GLN A 116 9.63 8.08 21.25
CA GLN A 116 10.49 8.84 20.36
C GLN A 116 11.54 7.91 19.71
N PRO A 117 11.92 8.14 18.45
CA PRO A 117 13.10 7.51 17.88
C PRO A 117 14.35 7.84 18.72
N ARG A 118 15.33 6.94 18.75
CA ARG A 118 16.63 7.22 19.38
C ARG A 118 17.25 8.48 18.74
N ALA A 119 18.00 9.26 19.50
CA ALA A 119 18.63 10.50 19.00
C ALA A 119 19.49 10.30 17.73
N ALA A 120 20.10 9.13 17.56
CA ALA A 120 20.87 8.78 16.37
C ALA A 120 20.02 8.42 15.13
N ALA A 121 18.71 8.20 15.30
CA ALA A 121 17.80 7.89 14.22
C ALA A 121 17.37 9.18 13.50
N LYS A 122 17.37 9.15 12.17
CA LYS A 122 16.91 10.29 11.36
C LYS A 122 15.42 10.54 11.57
N GLU A 123 15.06 11.81 11.65
CA GLU A 123 13.69 12.29 11.66
C GLU A 123 13.06 12.05 10.29
N GLY A 124 12.41 10.89 10.10
CA GLY A 124 11.59 10.54 8.92
C GLY A 124 12.27 10.51 7.53
N PRO A 125 11.62 9.90 6.52
CA PRO A 125 10.53 8.93 6.66
C PRO A 125 11.08 7.60 7.19
N TRP A 126 10.28 6.88 7.97
CA TRP A 126 10.61 5.54 8.45
C TRP A 126 9.92 4.50 7.56
N ILE A 127 10.70 3.59 7.00
CA ILE A 127 10.20 2.59 6.05
C ILE A 127 9.45 1.50 6.81
N GLN A 128 8.27 1.14 6.34
CA GLN A 128 7.52 0.02 6.89
C GLN A 128 8.11 -1.31 6.36
N MET A 129 8.43 -2.25 7.25
CA MET A 129 8.81 -3.61 6.88
C MET A 129 7.62 -4.54 7.12
N HIS A 130 6.94 -4.89 6.03
CA HIS A 130 5.76 -5.75 6.04
C HIS A 130 6.14 -7.22 5.85
N TYR A 131 5.43 -8.09 6.58
CA TYR A 131 5.46 -9.51 6.32
C TYR A 131 4.58 -9.83 5.11
N PRO A 132 5.13 -10.40 4.01
CA PRO A 132 4.28 -10.78 2.89
C PRO A 132 3.36 -11.93 3.32
N MET A 133 2.06 -11.70 3.23
CA MET A 133 1.07 -12.72 3.48
C MET A 133 0.64 -13.33 2.14
N PRO A 134 1.15 -14.54 1.81
CA PRO A 134 0.71 -15.22 0.61
C PRO A 134 -0.76 -15.64 0.77
N TYR A 135 -1.47 -15.72 -0.36
CA TYR A 135 -2.84 -16.23 -0.43
C TYR A 135 -3.02 -17.57 0.30
N ASN A 136 -2.02 -18.44 0.20
CA ASN A 136 -2.04 -19.72 0.88
C ASN A 136 -1.56 -19.56 2.32
N LEU A 137 -2.51 -19.45 3.25
CA LEU A 137 -2.22 -19.37 4.69
C LEU A 137 -1.39 -20.56 5.20
N ARG A 138 -1.37 -21.70 4.50
CA ARG A 138 -0.51 -22.86 4.83
C ARG A 138 0.99 -22.59 4.59
N VAL A 139 1.32 -21.59 3.77
CA VAL A 139 2.71 -21.15 3.49
C VAL A 139 3.16 -20.09 4.49
N GLY A 140 2.24 -19.53 5.29
CA GLY A 140 2.47 -18.42 6.22
C GLY A 140 3.33 -18.76 7.45
N CYS A 141 3.55 -20.04 7.77
CA CYS A 141 4.24 -20.43 9.00
C CYS A 141 5.78 -20.47 8.89
N LYS A 142 6.38 -20.21 7.72
CA LYS A 142 7.84 -20.22 7.59
C LYS A 142 8.43 -18.87 7.97
N ARG A 143 9.46 -18.88 8.82
CA ARG A 143 10.28 -17.69 9.13
C ARG A 143 10.84 -17.14 7.82
N LYS A 144 10.54 -15.88 7.51
CA LYS A 144 11.01 -15.20 6.30
C LYS A 144 12.39 -14.61 6.55
N THR A 145 13.24 -14.65 5.54
CA THR A 145 14.51 -13.93 5.55
C THR A 145 14.27 -12.45 5.27
N LYS A 146 15.24 -11.58 5.58
CA LYS A 146 15.13 -10.14 5.30
C LYS A 146 14.89 -9.85 3.80
N SER A 147 15.47 -10.65 2.90
CA SER A 147 15.27 -10.52 1.45
C SER A 147 13.86 -10.89 0.99
N GLN A 148 13.10 -11.58 1.82
CA GLN A 148 11.70 -11.93 1.56
C GLN A 148 10.71 -10.93 2.17
N MET A 149 11.18 -9.93 2.91
CA MET A 149 10.30 -8.92 3.49
C MET A 149 9.93 -7.85 2.46
N HIS A 150 8.76 -7.25 2.61
CA HIS A 150 8.29 -6.18 1.74
C HIS A 150 8.59 -4.82 2.38
N PHE A 151 9.38 -3.99 1.70
CA PHE A 151 9.85 -2.69 2.20
C PHE A 151 9.20 -1.55 1.42
N GLN A 152 7.90 -1.40 1.62
CA GLN A 152 7.10 -0.32 1.06
C GLN A 152 6.23 0.28 2.17
N GLY A 153 5.51 1.35 1.87
CA GLY A 153 4.90 2.18 2.89
C GLY A 153 5.92 2.96 3.74
N VAL A 154 5.47 4.07 4.30
CA VAL A 154 6.27 4.94 5.17
C VAL A 154 5.45 5.49 6.31
N PHE A 155 6.12 5.66 7.45
CA PHE A 155 5.69 6.51 8.55
C PHE A 155 6.44 7.83 8.49
N ALA A 156 5.76 8.93 8.78
CA ALA A 156 6.36 10.25 8.92
C ALA A 156 5.54 11.08 9.92
N THR A 157 6.07 12.20 10.37
CA THR A 157 5.27 13.21 11.07
C THR A 157 4.78 14.26 10.07
N MET A 158 3.66 14.91 10.36
CA MET A 158 3.16 16.00 9.51
C MET A 158 4.18 17.15 9.42
N GLY A 159 4.86 17.48 10.52
CA GLY A 159 5.90 18.50 10.58
C GLY A 159 7.09 18.16 9.68
N PHE A 160 7.51 16.88 9.64
CA PHE A 160 8.52 16.42 8.69
C PHE A 160 8.11 16.68 7.24
N LEU A 161 6.85 16.35 6.88
CA LEU A 161 6.35 16.57 5.53
C LEU A 161 6.33 18.07 5.16
N ARG A 162 5.90 18.93 6.09
CA ARG A 162 5.86 20.40 5.87
C ARG A 162 7.24 21.01 5.67
N ARG A 163 8.26 20.59 6.43
CA ARG A 163 9.64 21.12 6.31
C ARG A 163 10.36 20.62 5.06
N LYS A 164 9.97 19.47 4.51
CA LYS A 164 10.71 18.84 3.43
C LYS A 164 10.38 19.47 2.07
N LYS A 165 11.39 20.12 1.47
CA LYS A 165 11.30 20.72 0.12
C LYS A 165 10.85 19.73 -0.97
N SER A 166 11.21 18.46 -0.85
CA SER A 166 10.82 17.39 -1.77
C SER A 166 10.06 16.29 -1.04
N LEU A 167 8.75 16.21 -1.27
CA LEU A 167 7.86 15.18 -0.71
C LEU A 167 8.04 13.80 -1.33
N ALA A 168 9.13 13.58 -2.09
CA ALA A 168 9.46 12.26 -2.59
C ALA A 168 9.89 11.39 -1.41
N LEU A 169 8.95 10.59 -0.89
CA LEU A 169 9.20 9.58 0.12
C LEU A 169 9.95 8.41 -0.54
N ARG A 170 11.25 8.61 -0.79
CA ARG A 170 12.10 7.60 -1.42
C ARG A 170 12.39 6.47 -0.42
N TYR A 171 12.08 5.25 -0.84
CA TYR A 171 12.42 4.02 -0.14
C TYR A 171 13.92 3.73 -0.29
N ASN A 172 14.75 4.26 0.62
CA ASN A 172 16.15 3.88 0.70
C ASN A 172 16.42 3.13 2.00
N ILE A 173 16.33 1.80 1.92
CA ILE A 173 16.55 0.88 3.06
C ILE A 173 17.93 0.99 3.70
N ARG A 174 18.92 1.58 3.01
CA ARG A 174 20.27 1.80 3.55
C ARG A 174 20.40 3.12 4.30
N LYS A 175 19.53 4.10 4.02
CA LYS A 175 19.61 5.46 4.56
C LYS A 175 18.53 5.81 5.57
N ASN A 176 17.39 5.13 5.51
CA ASN A 176 16.22 5.41 6.33
C ASN A 176 16.09 4.36 7.44
N LEU A 177 15.50 4.77 8.56
CA LEU A 177 15.09 3.84 9.61
C LEU A 177 14.06 2.86 9.05
N ILE A 178 14.19 1.59 9.40
CA ILE A 178 13.23 0.55 9.08
C ILE A 178 12.46 0.22 10.36
N VAL A 179 11.13 0.29 10.30
CA VAL A 179 10.26 -0.17 11.38
C VAL A 179 9.98 -1.65 11.16
N PRO A 180 10.55 -2.55 11.98
CA PRO A 180 10.31 -3.98 11.83
C PRO A 180 8.88 -4.33 12.25
N ASN A 181 8.33 -5.41 11.68
CA ASN A 181 6.97 -5.88 11.99
C ASN A 181 5.92 -4.76 11.84
N ALA A 182 6.11 -3.90 10.83
CA ALA A 182 5.27 -2.74 10.60
C ALA A 182 3.89 -3.11 10.06
N GLY A 183 3.67 -4.36 9.67
CA GLY A 183 2.39 -4.84 9.18
C GLY A 183 2.50 -6.09 8.33
N ILE A 184 1.47 -6.30 7.52
CA ILE A 184 1.39 -7.35 6.51
C ILE A 184 1.26 -6.70 5.12
N HIS A 185 1.76 -7.39 4.11
CA HIS A 185 1.55 -7.03 2.70
C HIS A 185 0.79 -8.19 2.03
N LEU A 186 -0.43 -7.91 1.58
CA LEU A 186 -1.31 -8.86 0.91
C LEU A 186 -0.82 -9.05 -0.52
N THR A 187 -0.12 -10.14 -0.79
CA THR A 187 0.40 -10.37 -2.14
C THR A 187 -0.74 -10.61 -3.12
N TYR A 188 -0.63 -10.05 -4.34
CA TYR A 188 -1.59 -10.28 -5.43
C TYR A 188 -1.91 -11.78 -5.60
N VAL A 189 -3.20 -12.09 -5.56
CA VAL A 189 -3.71 -13.46 -5.49
C VAL A 189 -4.08 -14.04 -6.87
N GLY A 190 -4.04 -13.20 -7.90
CA GLY A 190 -4.55 -13.48 -9.23
C GLY A 190 -5.93 -12.84 -9.46
N SER A 191 -6.52 -13.18 -10.60
CA SER A 191 -7.92 -12.90 -10.92
C SER A 191 -8.86 -13.66 -9.98
N ARG A 192 -10.15 -13.30 -9.98
CA ARG A 192 -11.18 -14.09 -9.28
C ARG A 192 -11.16 -15.55 -9.73
N ALA A 193 -10.95 -15.83 -11.02
CA ALA A 193 -10.81 -17.19 -11.52
C ALA A 193 -9.60 -17.91 -10.92
N ASP A 194 -8.46 -17.24 -10.74
CA ASP A 194 -7.28 -17.83 -10.07
C ASP A 194 -7.57 -18.14 -8.60
N VAL A 195 -8.31 -17.27 -7.91
CA VAL A 195 -8.75 -17.46 -6.53
C VAL A 195 -9.70 -18.65 -6.44
N ASP A 196 -10.74 -18.68 -7.28
CA ASP A 196 -11.75 -19.73 -7.33
C ASP A 196 -11.11 -21.08 -7.70
N TYR A 197 -10.25 -21.12 -8.71
CA TYR A 197 -9.47 -22.30 -9.09
C TYR A 197 -8.65 -22.81 -7.90
N LYS A 198 -7.92 -21.93 -7.20
CA LYS A 198 -7.14 -22.31 -6.02
C LYS A 198 -8.05 -22.81 -4.88
N LEU A 199 -9.22 -22.21 -4.65
CA LEU A 199 -10.17 -22.66 -3.62
C LEU A 199 -10.72 -24.05 -3.94
N LEU A 200 -11.12 -24.30 -5.18
CA LEU A 200 -11.60 -25.60 -5.63
C LEU A 200 -10.52 -26.68 -5.47
N HIS A 201 -9.29 -26.39 -5.89
CA HIS A 201 -8.19 -27.36 -5.86
C HIS A 201 -7.59 -27.57 -4.46
N HIS A 202 -7.60 -26.55 -3.59
CA HIS A 202 -7.03 -26.66 -2.23
C HIS A 202 -8.07 -27.01 -1.15
N GLY A 203 -9.35 -26.73 -1.40
CA GLY A 203 -10.47 -27.10 -0.52
C GLY A 203 -10.84 -28.58 -0.62
N ALA A 204 -10.73 -29.19 -1.80
CA ALA A 204 -11.08 -30.60 -2.01
C ALA A 204 -9.93 -31.60 -1.75
N ALA A 205 -8.66 -31.19 -1.91
CA ALA A 205 -7.56 -32.15 -2.00
C ALA A 205 -6.94 -32.64 -0.67
N ARG A 206 -7.51 -32.36 0.51
CA ARG A 206 -6.90 -32.77 1.80
C ARG A 206 -7.81 -33.31 2.90
N SER A 207 -9.12 -33.45 2.72
CA SER A 207 -9.98 -34.10 3.73
C SER A 207 -9.96 -35.64 3.68
N TRP A 208 -9.36 -36.26 2.66
CA TRP A 208 -9.29 -37.72 2.57
C TRP A 208 -7.91 -38.18 2.09
N ARG A 209 -7.00 -38.46 3.03
CA ARG A 209 -6.10 -39.60 2.83
C ARG A 209 -6.76 -40.77 3.55
N PRO A 210 -7.21 -41.84 2.87
CA PRO A 210 -7.52 -43.06 3.58
C PRO A 210 -6.29 -43.44 4.40
N LYS A 211 -6.47 -43.72 5.70
CA LYS A 211 -5.42 -44.38 6.47
C LYS A 211 -5.01 -45.63 5.67
N PRO A 212 -3.71 -45.89 5.42
CA PRO A 212 -3.32 -47.19 4.93
C PRO A 212 -3.91 -48.21 5.90
N ARG A 213 -4.72 -49.14 5.39
CA ARG A 213 -5.19 -50.26 6.20
C ARG A 213 -3.93 -50.95 6.71
N PRO A 214 -3.81 -51.25 8.02
CA PRO A 214 -2.76 -52.16 8.46
C PRO A 214 -2.91 -53.45 7.65
N PRO A 215 -1.78 -54.10 7.28
CA PRO A 215 -1.84 -55.40 6.60
C PRO A 215 -2.73 -56.32 7.42
N ALA A 216 -3.67 -56.99 6.76
CA ALA A 216 -4.43 -58.05 7.39
C ALA A 216 -3.42 -59.11 7.84
N ASN A 217 -3.38 -59.38 9.15
CA ASN A 217 -2.59 -60.49 9.67
C ASN A 217 -3.06 -61.77 8.96
N ALA A 218 -2.14 -62.42 8.24
CA ALA A 218 -2.30 -63.75 7.68
C ALA A 218 -1.97 -64.80 8.74
#